data_AF-A0A9D1C0W0-F1
#
_entry.id   AF-A0A9D1C0W0-F1
#
_cell.length_a   1.000
_cell.length_b   1.000
_cell.length_c   1.000
_cell.angle_alpha   90.00
_cell.angle_beta   90.00
_cell.angle_gamma   90.00
#
_symmetry.space_group_name_H-M   'P 1'
#
loop_
_entity.id
_entity.type
_entity.pdbx_description
1 polymer ?
#
loop_
_entity_poly.entity_id
_entity_poly.type
_entity_poly.pdbx_seq_one_letter_code
_entity_poly.pdbx_strand_id
1 'polypeptide(L)'
;MNLSDRIQMLRKSKGMSQEELADKIGVSRQAISKWESEQSTPDIEKVVLLSELFDVTTDYLLKGIEPCEEKTQKVDARILSAAGTMFNFIGVVAAIVIWIEQQTAGAVLAGLILLALGTTIHFAGQILTSSDKKTSRWFWPVNVWLLALIPMSCAFNILQGFLGRFSWVISPLPQLGNSLTLYMLFWVIYMAVCGIADVILVGALKKKL
;
A
#
# COMPACT_ATOMS: atom_id res chain seq x y z
N MET A 1 -4.77 40.16 -5.15
CA MET A 1 -3.30 39.96 -5.16
C MET A 1 -2.80 40.17 -6.57
N ASN A 2 -1.86 41.09 -6.76
CA ASN A 2 -1.20 41.30 -8.04
C ASN A 2 0.08 40.44 -8.15
N LEU A 3 0.84 40.58 -9.25
CA LEU A 3 2.09 39.81 -9.46
C LEU A 3 3.12 40.08 -8.36
N SER A 4 3.27 41.35 -7.95
CA SER A 4 4.19 41.79 -6.92
C SER A 4 3.89 41.17 -5.54
N ASP A 5 2.61 41.17 -5.15
CA ASP A 5 2.13 40.52 -3.93
C ASP A 5 2.48 39.02 -3.92
N ARG A 6 2.25 38.33 -5.05
CA ARG A 6 2.49 36.89 -5.19
C ARG A 6 3.98 36.56 -5.12
N ILE A 7 4.84 37.31 -5.80
CA ILE A 7 6.30 37.13 -5.73
C ILE A 7 6.76 37.28 -4.28
N GLN A 8 6.32 38.35 -3.59
CA GLN A 8 6.72 38.59 -2.21
C GLN A 8 6.21 37.50 -1.26
N MET A 9 4.95 37.08 -1.42
CA MET A 9 4.34 36.03 -0.61
C MET A 9 5.07 34.69 -0.80
N LEU A 10 5.32 34.27 -2.03
CA LEU A 10 6.03 33.02 -2.34
C LEU A 10 7.46 33.05 -1.80
N ARG A 11 8.18 34.17 -1.96
CA ARG A 11 9.51 34.34 -1.37
C ARG A 11 9.50 34.15 0.15
N LYS A 12 8.57 34.83 0.84
CA LYS A 12 8.42 34.72 2.31
C LYS A 12 8.02 33.31 2.73
N SER A 13 7.15 32.63 1.98
CA SER A 13 6.72 31.25 2.28
C SER A 13 7.87 30.24 2.24
N LYS A 14 8.86 30.48 1.37
CA LYS A 14 10.10 29.69 1.30
C LYS A 14 11.20 30.20 2.24
N GLY A 15 10.91 31.17 3.10
CA GLY A 15 11.86 31.74 4.06
C GLY A 15 13.03 32.49 3.44
N MET A 16 12.93 32.92 2.17
CA MET A 16 14.05 33.53 1.45
C MET A 16 14.15 35.04 1.67
N SER A 17 15.36 35.58 1.72
CA SER A 17 15.61 37.02 1.63
C SER A 17 15.51 37.52 0.17
N GLN A 18 15.40 38.85 -0.03
CA GLN A 18 15.42 39.42 -1.39
C GLN A 18 16.76 39.21 -2.10
N GLU A 19 17.87 39.16 -1.34
CA GLU A 19 19.21 38.86 -1.86
C GLU A 19 19.26 37.41 -2.36
N GLU A 20 18.77 36.47 -1.54
CA GLU A 20 18.77 35.05 -1.90
C GLU A 20 17.89 34.75 -3.12
N LEU A 21 16.76 35.44 -3.26
CA LEU A 21 15.93 35.32 -4.46
C LEU A 21 16.63 35.90 -5.70
N ALA A 22 17.32 37.04 -5.54
CA ALA A 22 18.08 37.68 -6.60
C ALA A 22 19.20 36.77 -7.11
N ASP A 23 19.95 36.15 -6.20
CA ASP A 23 21.02 35.21 -6.53
C ASP A 23 20.49 33.99 -7.31
N LYS A 24 19.36 33.42 -6.89
CA LYS A 24 18.75 32.25 -7.56
C LYS A 24 18.21 32.55 -8.95
N ILE A 25 17.66 33.75 -9.16
CA ILE A 25 17.07 34.17 -10.44
C ILE A 25 18.11 34.82 -11.36
N GLY A 26 19.33 35.10 -10.85
CA GLY A 26 20.41 35.74 -11.59
C GLY A 26 20.07 37.18 -11.96
N VAL A 27 19.63 37.97 -10.98
CA VAL A 27 19.34 39.41 -11.11
C VAL A 27 19.88 40.16 -9.89
N SER A 28 19.84 41.49 -9.91
CA SER A 28 20.22 42.28 -8.73
C SER A 28 19.11 42.27 -7.68
N ARG A 29 19.48 42.38 -6.40
CA ARG A 29 18.53 42.59 -5.29
C ARG A 29 17.58 43.77 -5.54
N GLN A 30 18.09 44.83 -6.17
CA GLN A 30 17.29 46.00 -6.54
C GLN A 30 16.19 45.65 -7.55
N ALA A 31 16.43 44.73 -8.49
CA ALA A 31 15.40 44.26 -9.43
C ALA A 31 14.27 43.54 -8.69
N ILE A 32 14.60 42.62 -7.77
CA ILE A 32 13.62 41.95 -6.92
C ILE A 32 12.80 42.95 -6.11
N SER A 33 13.46 43.94 -5.48
CA SER A 33 12.76 44.97 -4.71
C SER A 33 11.78 45.75 -5.57
N LYS A 34 12.14 46.11 -6.81
CA LYS A 34 11.25 46.82 -7.74
C LYS A 34 10.08 45.96 -8.20
N TRP A 35 10.31 44.66 -8.41
CA TRP A 35 9.24 43.72 -8.75
C TRP A 35 8.25 43.55 -7.59
N GLU A 36 8.73 43.46 -6.35
CA GLU A 36 7.88 43.34 -5.16
C GLU A 36 7.14 44.64 -4.80
N SER A 37 7.58 45.78 -5.33
CA SER A 37 6.98 47.09 -5.06
C SER A 37 6.25 47.71 -6.26
N GLU A 38 5.91 46.89 -7.27
CA GLU A 38 5.20 47.31 -8.50
C GLU A 38 5.92 48.40 -9.34
N GLN A 39 7.21 48.65 -9.09
CA GLN A 39 7.98 49.67 -9.81
C GLN A 39 8.48 49.17 -11.17
N SER A 40 8.57 47.86 -11.35
CA SER A 40 8.86 47.22 -12.64
C SER A 40 8.31 45.80 -12.65
N THR A 41 8.22 45.20 -13.83
CA THR A 41 7.79 43.80 -14.00
C THR A 41 8.98 42.92 -14.42
N PRO A 42 9.03 41.66 -13.98
CA PRO A 42 9.98 40.69 -14.53
C PRO A 42 9.70 40.47 -16.02
N ASP A 43 10.75 40.18 -16.79
CA ASP A 43 10.61 39.74 -18.17
C ASP A 43 10.07 38.30 -18.25
N ILE A 44 9.73 37.85 -19.45
CA ILE A 44 9.14 36.52 -19.67
C ILE A 44 10.08 35.40 -19.18
N GLU A 45 11.39 35.52 -19.41
CA GLU A 45 12.37 34.53 -18.98
C GLU A 45 12.44 34.44 -17.46
N LYS A 46 12.44 35.59 -16.76
CA LYS A 46 12.42 35.65 -15.30
C LYS A 46 11.10 35.16 -14.73
N VAL A 47 9.97 35.38 -15.39
CA VAL A 47 8.67 34.82 -14.98
C VAL A 47 8.71 33.28 -15.03
N VAL A 48 9.29 32.69 -16.07
CA VAL A 48 9.46 31.24 -16.17
C VAL A 48 10.37 30.74 -15.05
N LEU A 49 11.53 31.36 -14.83
CA LEU A 49 12.44 31.00 -13.73
C LEU A 49 11.80 31.12 -12.35
N LEU A 50 11.00 32.17 -12.11
CA LEU A 50 10.25 32.34 -10.87
C LEU A 50 9.20 31.23 -10.71
N SER A 51 8.55 30.82 -11.79
CA SER A 51 7.56 29.73 -11.79
C SER A 51 8.18 28.39 -11.39
N GLU A 52 9.35 28.08 -11.96
CA GLU A 52 10.12 26.87 -11.62
C GLU A 52 10.68 26.94 -10.19
N LEU A 53 11.25 28.08 -9.80
CA LEU A 53 11.81 28.27 -8.47
C LEU A 53 10.74 28.14 -7.38
N PHE A 54 9.53 28.66 -7.63
CA PHE A 54 8.44 28.62 -6.67
C PHE A 54 7.57 27.36 -6.75
N ASP A 55 7.77 26.51 -7.75
CA ASP A 55 6.95 25.31 -8.01
C ASP A 55 5.47 25.66 -8.24
N VAL A 56 5.24 26.67 -9.07
CA VAL A 56 3.91 27.18 -9.43
C VAL A 56 3.80 27.39 -10.93
N THR A 57 2.59 27.48 -11.48
CA THR A 57 2.39 27.79 -12.90
C THR A 57 2.63 29.28 -13.19
N THR A 58 3.04 29.60 -14.41
CA THR A 58 3.13 30.99 -14.89
C THR A 58 1.75 31.67 -14.88
N ASP A 59 0.67 30.93 -15.12
CA ASP A 59 -0.71 31.44 -14.99
C ASP A 59 -1.05 31.83 -13.54
N TYR A 60 -0.60 31.05 -12.56
CA TYR A 60 -0.73 31.44 -11.15
C TYR A 60 0.07 32.69 -10.83
N LEU A 61 1.29 32.83 -11.35
CA LEU A 61 2.12 34.03 -11.12
C LEU A 61 1.58 35.27 -11.82
N LEU A 62 1.05 35.14 -13.04
CA LEU A 62 0.62 36.28 -13.86
C LEU A 62 -0.84 36.66 -13.60
N LYS A 63 -1.76 35.69 -13.62
CA LYS A 63 -3.22 35.93 -13.58
C LYS A 63 -3.87 35.62 -12.23
N GLY A 64 -3.23 34.79 -11.41
CA GLY A 64 -3.71 34.46 -10.07
C GLY A 64 -4.73 33.34 -10.10
N ILE A 65 -4.78 32.65 -11.25
CA ILE A 65 -5.53 31.43 -11.45
C ILE A 65 -4.74 30.38 -10.68
N GLU A 66 -5.27 29.97 -9.52
CA GLU A 66 -4.75 28.80 -8.82
C GLU A 66 -4.68 27.65 -9.82
N PRO A 67 -3.53 26.93 -9.91
CA PRO A 67 -3.49 25.73 -10.70
C PRO A 67 -4.66 24.86 -10.24
N CYS A 68 -5.47 24.34 -11.16
CA CYS A 68 -6.29 23.18 -10.81
C CYS A 68 -5.31 22.17 -10.25
N GLU A 69 -5.38 21.89 -8.93
CA GLU A 69 -4.58 20.83 -8.35
C GLU A 69 -4.81 19.61 -9.23
N GLU A 70 -3.79 19.17 -9.96
CA GLU A 70 -3.78 17.80 -10.45
C GLU A 70 -3.72 16.96 -9.18
N LYS A 71 -4.90 16.63 -8.66
CA LYS A 71 -5.08 15.58 -7.68
C LYS A 71 -4.64 14.32 -8.40
N THR A 72 -3.33 14.07 -8.40
CA THR A 72 -2.80 12.73 -8.59
C THR A 72 -3.57 11.90 -7.59
N GLN A 73 -4.48 11.05 -8.10
CA GLN A 73 -5.24 10.13 -7.29
C GLN A 73 -4.20 9.24 -6.60
N LYS A 74 -3.80 9.60 -5.39
CA LYS A 74 -2.96 8.76 -4.55
C LYS A 74 -3.80 7.51 -4.33
N VAL A 75 -3.41 6.41 -4.98
CA VAL A 75 -4.07 5.12 -4.81
C VAL A 75 -4.07 4.81 -3.31
N ASP A 76 -5.26 4.76 -2.72
CA ASP A 76 -5.40 4.52 -1.29
C ASP A 76 -4.88 3.13 -0.96
N ALA A 77 -3.91 3.06 -0.04
CA ALA A 77 -3.34 1.80 0.43
C ALA A 77 -4.42 0.83 0.96
N ARG A 78 -5.56 1.38 1.41
CA ARG A 78 -6.74 0.63 1.85
C ARG A 78 -7.40 -0.13 0.71
N ILE A 79 -7.56 0.50 -0.46
CA ILE A 79 -8.13 -0.13 -1.66
C ILE A 79 -7.26 -1.30 -2.07
N LEU A 80 -5.93 -1.08 -2.10
CA LEU A 80 -5.00 -2.12 -2.52
C LEU A 80 -4.91 -3.27 -1.50
N SER A 81 -4.99 -2.97 -0.20
CA SER A 81 -5.07 -3.99 0.86
C SER A 81 -6.38 -4.79 0.82
N ALA A 82 -7.50 -4.14 0.51
CA ALA A 82 -8.78 -4.79 0.32
C ALA A 82 -8.75 -5.71 -0.92
N ALA A 83 -8.19 -5.23 -2.04
CA ALA A 83 -7.98 -6.03 -3.24
C ALA A 83 -7.08 -7.25 -2.97
N GLY A 84 -6.00 -7.08 -2.21
CA GLY A 84 -5.14 -8.19 -1.78
C GLY A 84 -5.89 -9.23 -0.94
N THR A 85 -6.74 -8.78 -0.02
CA THR A 85 -7.59 -9.67 0.80
C THR A 85 -8.61 -10.44 -0.07
N MET A 86 -9.20 -9.78 -1.06
CA MET A 86 -10.11 -10.43 -2.02
C MET A 86 -9.38 -11.51 -2.83
N PHE A 87 -8.19 -11.21 -3.35
CA PHE A 87 -7.37 -12.21 -4.04
C PHE A 87 -7.05 -13.40 -3.14
N ASN A 88 -6.73 -13.16 -1.87
CA ASN A 88 -6.47 -14.24 -0.93
C ASN A 88 -7.71 -15.13 -0.71
N PHE A 89 -8.88 -14.51 -0.53
CA PHE A 89 -10.14 -15.23 -0.40
C PHE A 89 -10.46 -16.05 -1.65
N ILE A 90 -10.33 -15.44 -2.83
CA ILE A 90 -10.51 -16.12 -4.12
C ILE A 90 -9.53 -17.28 -4.25
N GLY A 91 -8.27 -17.11 -3.82
CA GLY A 91 -7.25 -18.16 -3.83
C GLY A 91 -7.65 -19.38 -3.01
N VAL A 92 -8.17 -19.18 -1.80
CA VAL A 92 -8.67 -20.28 -0.95
C VAL A 92 -9.87 -20.97 -1.60
N VAL A 93 -10.87 -20.20 -2.04
CA VAL A 93 -12.09 -20.76 -2.65
C VAL A 93 -11.77 -21.52 -3.94
N ALA A 94 -10.95 -20.94 -4.82
CA ALA A 94 -10.53 -21.57 -6.06
C ALA A 94 -9.75 -22.86 -5.79
N ALA A 95 -8.84 -22.87 -4.81
CA ALA A 95 -8.13 -24.08 -4.41
C ALA A 95 -9.12 -25.20 -4.06
N ILE A 96 -10.10 -24.89 -3.20
CA ILE A 96 -11.08 -25.86 -2.73
C ILE A 96 -11.98 -26.36 -3.87
N VAL A 97 -12.58 -25.44 -4.64
CA VAL A 97 -13.53 -25.79 -5.70
C VAL A 97 -12.86 -26.60 -6.81
N ILE A 98 -11.70 -26.16 -7.30
CA ILE A 98 -10.97 -26.87 -8.37
C ILE A 98 -10.50 -28.24 -7.84
N TRP A 99 -10.08 -28.30 -6.57
CA TRP A 99 -9.61 -29.54 -5.98
C TRP A 99 -10.74 -30.56 -5.78
N ILE A 100 -11.94 -30.12 -5.39
CA ILE A 100 -13.10 -31.02 -5.26
C ILE A 100 -13.35 -31.78 -6.57
N GLU A 101 -13.31 -31.08 -7.69
CA GLU A 101 -13.54 -31.66 -9.02
C GLU A 101 -12.36 -32.49 -9.53
N GLN A 102 -11.13 -31.97 -9.41
CA GLN A 102 -9.97 -32.57 -10.09
C GLN A 102 -9.12 -33.47 -9.20
N GLN A 103 -9.19 -33.33 -7.87
CA GLN A 103 -8.38 -34.08 -6.90
C GLN A 103 -6.86 -34.01 -7.17
N THR A 104 -6.37 -32.93 -7.79
CA THR A 104 -4.96 -32.76 -8.16
C THR A 104 -4.22 -31.77 -7.26
N ALA A 105 -2.92 -32.01 -7.08
CA ALA A 105 -2.04 -31.03 -6.41
C ALA A 105 -1.96 -29.69 -7.17
N GLY A 106 -2.21 -29.68 -8.48
CA GLY A 106 -2.24 -28.47 -9.31
C GLY A 106 -3.31 -27.46 -8.87
N ALA A 107 -4.46 -27.95 -8.39
CA ALA A 107 -5.51 -27.10 -7.83
C ALA A 107 -5.03 -26.34 -6.57
N VAL A 108 -4.28 -27.04 -5.70
CA VAL A 108 -3.70 -26.45 -4.50
C VAL A 108 -2.64 -25.40 -4.87
N LEU A 109 -1.78 -25.72 -5.83
CA LEU A 109 -0.74 -24.80 -6.32
C LEU A 109 -1.37 -23.52 -6.90
N ALA A 110 -2.43 -23.63 -7.71
CA ALA A 110 -3.13 -22.48 -8.25
C ALA A 110 -3.67 -21.55 -7.15
N GLY A 111 -4.25 -22.13 -6.09
CA GLY A 111 -4.70 -21.38 -4.92
C GLY A 111 -3.56 -20.68 -4.18
N LEU A 112 -2.44 -21.36 -3.97
CA LEU A 112 -1.24 -20.77 -3.34
C LEU A 112 -0.65 -19.61 -4.16
N ILE A 113 -0.68 -19.70 -5.49
CA ILE A 113 -0.25 -18.60 -6.36
C ILE A 113 -1.16 -17.38 -6.17
N LEU A 114 -2.49 -17.56 -6.11
CA LEU A 114 -3.42 -16.46 -5.86
C LEU A 114 -3.25 -15.85 -4.46
N LEU A 115 -2.97 -16.67 -3.44
CA LEU A 115 -2.60 -16.19 -2.09
C LEU A 115 -1.30 -15.37 -2.11
N ALA A 116 -0.29 -15.83 -2.85
CA ALA A 116 0.96 -15.09 -3.02
C ALA A 116 0.70 -13.74 -3.73
N LEU A 117 -0.13 -13.73 -4.76
CA LEU A 117 -0.52 -12.49 -5.45
C LEU A 117 -1.27 -11.51 -4.54
N GLY A 118 -2.23 -11.99 -3.74
CA GLY A 118 -2.96 -11.11 -2.82
C GLY A 118 -2.06 -10.48 -1.75
N THR A 119 -1.08 -11.24 -1.23
CA THR A 119 -0.09 -10.70 -0.29
C THR A 119 0.89 -9.72 -0.95
N THR A 120 1.36 -10.00 -2.17
CA THR A 120 2.26 -9.05 -2.88
C THR A 120 1.54 -7.75 -3.23
N ILE A 121 0.26 -7.81 -3.60
CA ILE A 121 -0.58 -6.62 -3.82
C ILE A 121 -0.64 -5.77 -2.54
N HIS A 122 -0.86 -6.38 -1.37
CA HIS A 122 -0.86 -5.65 -0.10
C HIS A 122 0.48 -4.96 0.19
N PHE A 123 1.60 -5.68 0.03
CA PHE A 123 2.93 -5.11 0.26
C PHE A 123 3.30 -4.02 -0.75
N ALA A 124 2.98 -4.21 -2.03
CA ALA A 124 3.13 -3.17 -3.05
C ALA A 124 2.37 -1.90 -2.66
N GLY A 125 1.16 -2.04 -2.11
CA GLY A 125 0.40 -0.90 -1.61
C GLY A 125 0.95 -0.23 -0.36
N GLN A 126 1.70 -0.96 0.47
CA GLN A 126 2.43 -0.34 1.57
C GLN A 126 3.67 0.44 1.12
N ILE A 127 4.32 0.00 0.02
CA ILE A 127 5.55 0.61 -0.50
C ILE A 127 5.24 1.82 -1.38
N LEU A 128 4.26 1.69 -2.29
CA LEU A 128 3.92 2.71 -3.28
C LEU A 128 3.12 3.88 -2.69
N THR A 129 2.31 3.62 -1.67
CA THR A 129 1.52 4.66 -1.00
C THR A 129 2.21 5.01 0.32
N SER A 130 2.16 6.29 0.74
CA SER A 130 2.53 6.74 2.08
C SER A 130 1.53 6.21 3.11
N SER A 131 1.52 4.88 3.27
CA SER A 131 0.49 4.13 3.96
C SER A 131 0.60 4.34 5.46
N ASP A 132 -0.49 4.80 6.07
CA ASP A 132 -0.64 4.79 7.52
C ASP A 132 -0.65 3.33 8.02
N LYS A 133 0.16 3.04 9.06
CA LYS A 133 0.26 1.72 9.73
C LYS A 133 -1.09 1.16 10.15
N LYS A 134 -2.11 2.02 10.27
CA LYS A 134 -3.52 1.67 10.49
C LYS A 134 -4.08 0.70 9.44
N THR A 135 -3.63 0.72 8.20
CA THR A 135 -4.11 -0.18 7.13
C THR A 135 -3.67 -1.64 7.37
N SER A 136 -2.41 -1.85 7.76
CA SER A 136 -1.89 -3.19 8.05
C SER A 136 -2.58 -3.85 9.25
N ARG A 137 -3.06 -3.04 10.21
CA ARG A 137 -3.80 -3.53 11.38
C ARG A 137 -5.09 -4.28 11.04
N TRP A 138 -5.74 -3.93 9.94
CA TRP A 138 -6.97 -4.61 9.49
C TRP A 138 -6.72 -5.77 8.54
N PHE A 139 -5.58 -5.76 7.83
CA PHE A 139 -5.23 -6.81 6.89
C PHE A 139 -4.90 -8.14 7.58
N TRP A 140 -4.00 -8.12 8.56
CA TRP A 140 -3.47 -9.33 9.19
C TRP A 140 -4.52 -10.19 9.91
N PRO A 141 -5.44 -9.64 10.73
CA PRO A 141 -6.44 -10.45 11.44
C PRO A 141 -7.36 -11.28 10.54
N VAL A 142 -7.50 -10.92 9.27
CA VAL A 142 -8.29 -11.69 8.30
C VAL A 142 -7.39 -12.62 7.51
N ASN A 143 -6.26 -12.12 7.01
CA ASN A 143 -5.44 -12.85 6.06
C ASN A 143 -4.57 -13.93 6.72
N VAL A 144 -4.27 -13.85 8.02
CA VAL A 144 -3.57 -14.93 8.74
C VAL A 144 -4.32 -16.25 8.60
N TRP A 145 -5.64 -16.21 8.80
CA TRP A 145 -6.51 -17.37 8.71
C TRP A 145 -6.51 -17.96 7.30
N LEU A 146 -6.70 -17.11 6.28
CA LEU A 146 -6.70 -17.53 4.88
C LEU A 146 -5.35 -18.15 4.46
N LEU A 147 -4.25 -17.52 4.85
CA LEU A 147 -2.89 -17.94 4.49
C LEU A 147 -2.47 -19.22 5.22
N ALA A 148 -2.93 -19.43 6.45
CA ALA A 148 -2.57 -20.61 7.24
C ALA A 148 -3.34 -21.86 6.83
N LEU A 149 -4.57 -21.71 6.30
CA LEU A 149 -5.47 -22.85 6.05
C LEU A 149 -4.86 -23.90 5.11
N ILE A 150 -4.44 -23.50 3.91
CA ILE A 150 -3.96 -24.44 2.89
C ILE A 150 -2.65 -25.14 3.33
N PRO A 151 -1.58 -24.41 3.76
CA PRO A 151 -0.34 -25.05 4.18
C PRO A 151 -0.53 -25.98 5.37
N MET A 152 -1.33 -25.59 6.36
CA MET A 152 -1.57 -26.41 7.55
C MET A 152 -2.38 -27.66 7.19
N SER A 153 -3.38 -27.52 6.30
CA SER A 153 -4.16 -28.66 5.79
C SER A 153 -3.29 -29.65 5.02
N CYS A 154 -2.43 -29.17 4.13
CA CYS A 154 -1.47 -30.00 3.41
C CYS A 154 -0.53 -30.73 4.37
N ALA A 155 0.05 -30.02 5.34
CA ALA A 155 0.94 -30.62 6.34
C ALA A 155 0.24 -31.71 7.15
N PHE A 156 -1.01 -31.46 7.57
CA PHE A 156 -1.82 -32.43 8.29
C PHE A 156 -2.10 -33.69 7.47
N ASN A 157 -2.51 -33.54 6.20
CA ASN A 157 -2.79 -34.68 5.32
C ASN A 157 -1.53 -35.50 5.01
N ILE A 158 -0.39 -34.83 4.78
CA ILE A 158 0.92 -35.49 4.60
C ILE A 158 1.31 -36.27 5.86
N LEU A 159 1.17 -35.67 7.05
CA LEU A 159 1.48 -36.31 8.33
C LEU A 159 0.62 -37.56 8.56
N GLN A 160 -0.67 -37.50 8.20
CA GLN A 160 -1.54 -38.69 8.26
C GLN A 160 -1.09 -39.80 7.30
N GLY A 161 -0.55 -39.44 6.14
CA GLY A 161 0.06 -40.37 5.19
C GLY A 161 1.23 -41.14 5.80
N PHE A 162 2.15 -40.43 6.47
CA PHE A 162 3.28 -41.04 7.19
C PHE A 162 2.83 -41.98 8.32
N LEU A 163 1.73 -41.68 8.98
CA LEU A 163 1.16 -42.52 10.04
C LEU A 163 0.42 -43.77 9.50
N GLY A 164 0.43 -43.99 8.18
CA GLY A 164 -0.23 -45.13 7.53
C GLY A 164 -1.76 -45.05 7.58
N ARG A 165 -2.32 -43.86 7.86
CA ARG A 165 -3.76 -43.67 8.09
C ARG A 165 -4.52 -43.12 6.88
N PHE A 166 -3.83 -42.67 5.82
CA PHE A 166 -4.45 -42.08 4.64
C PHE A 166 -3.55 -42.11 3.38
N SER A 167 -4.15 -41.95 2.20
CA SER A 167 -3.43 -41.80 0.92
C SER A 167 -2.74 -40.42 0.86
N TRP A 168 -1.57 -40.32 0.22
CA TRP A 168 -0.68 -39.14 0.17
C TRP A 168 -1.26 -37.95 -0.63
N VAL A 169 -2.47 -37.53 -0.28
CA VAL A 169 -3.26 -36.58 -1.05
C VAL A 169 -2.96 -35.16 -0.59
N ILE A 170 -2.49 -34.34 -1.53
CA ILE A 170 -2.29 -32.91 -1.32
C ILE A 170 -3.65 -32.24 -1.53
N SER A 171 -4.23 -31.71 -0.45
CA SER A 171 -5.58 -31.13 -0.42
C SER A 171 -5.56 -29.79 0.30
N PRO A 172 -6.35 -28.80 -0.16
CA PRO A 172 -6.42 -27.48 0.48
C PRO A 172 -7.19 -27.52 1.81
N LEU A 173 -7.82 -28.65 2.16
CA LEU A 173 -8.58 -28.86 3.40
C LEU A 173 -8.09 -30.11 4.15
N PRO A 174 -8.22 -30.15 5.48
CA PRO A 174 -7.96 -31.37 6.24
C PRO A 174 -8.93 -32.47 5.79
N GLN A 175 -8.43 -33.68 5.59
CA GLN A 175 -9.27 -34.82 5.24
C GLN A 175 -9.67 -35.60 6.51
N LEU A 176 -10.94 -36.01 6.57
CA LEU A 176 -11.52 -36.69 7.74
C LEU A 176 -10.90 -38.07 8.00
N GLY A 177 -10.33 -38.72 6.98
CA GLY A 177 -9.59 -39.98 7.12
C GLY A 177 -10.33 -41.04 7.93
N ASN A 178 -9.61 -41.77 8.78
CA ASN A 178 -10.15 -42.82 9.65
C ASN A 178 -10.33 -42.38 11.12
N SER A 179 -10.04 -41.12 11.46
CA SER A 179 -10.04 -40.64 12.85
C SER A 179 -10.66 -39.26 12.96
N LEU A 180 -11.94 -39.24 13.38
CA LEU A 180 -12.65 -38.01 13.73
C LEU A 180 -11.89 -37.20 14.79
N THR A 181 -11.22 -37.86 15.74
CA THR A 181 -10.45 -37.20 16.80
C THR A 181 -9.29 -36.37 16.23
N LEU A 182 -8.52 -36.91 15.28
CA LEU A 182 -7.41 -36.17 14.65
C LEU A 182 -7.92 -35.01 13.80
N TYR A 183 -9.03 -35.22 13.09
CA TYR A 183 -9.69 -34.17 12.33
C TYR A 183 -10.17 -33.01 13.22
N MET A 184 -10.79 -33.31 14.36
CA MET A 184 -11.18 -32.29 15.34
C MET A 184 -9.97 -31.59 15.96
N LEU A 185 -8.91 -32.36 16.26
CA LEU A 185 -7.66 -31.81 16.80
C LEU A 185 -7.01 -30.82 15.83
N PHE A 186 -7.04 -31.09 14.52
CA PHE A 186 -6.57 -30.14 13.51
C PHE A 186 -7.25 -28.78 13.66
N TRP A 187 -8.58 -28.75 13.77
CA TRP A 187 -9.31 -27.49 13.91
C TRP A 187 -8.96 -26.75 15.20
N VAL A 188 -8.80 -27.47 16.32
CA VAL A 188 -8.34 -26.86 17.58
C VAL A 188 -6.95 -26.24 17.42
N ILE A 189 -6.01 -26.96 16.80
CA ILE A 189 -4.65 -26.46 16.55
C ILE A 189 -4.69 -25.26 15.60
N TYR A 190 -5.45 -25.34 14.52
CA TYR A 190 -5.61 -24.27 13.55
C TYR A 190 -6.14 -22.98 14.19
N MET A 191 -7.20 -23.09 15.00
CA MET A 191 -7.74 -21.96 15.77
C MET A 191 -6.71 -21.37 16.74
N ALA A 192 -5.98 -22.22 17.45
CA ALA A 192 -4.95 -21.78 18.40
C ALA A 192 -3.79 -21.07 17.70
N VAL A 193 -3.27 -21.64 16.60
CA VAL A 193 -2.17 -21.05 15.83
C VAL A 193 -2.58 -19.70 15.23
N CYS A 194 -3.75 -19.61 14.60
CA CYS A 194 -4.24 -18.36 14.02
C CYS A 194 -4.50 -17.30 15.10
N GLY A 195 -5.11 -17.69 16.23
CA GLY A 195 -5.35 -16.77 17.35
C GLY A 195 -4.05 -16.24 17.98
N ILE A 196 -3.04 -17.09 18.17
CA ILE A 196 -1.72 -16.67 18.67
C ILE A 196 -1.05 -15.72 17.66
N ALA A 197 -1.07 -16.06 16.37
CA ALA A 197 -0.52 -15.22 15.31
C ALA A 197 -1.20 -13.84 15.27
N ASP A 198 -2.51 -13.78 15.40
CA ASP A 198 -3.27 -12.52 15.47
C ASP A 198 -2.84 -11.66 16.67
N VAL A 199 -2.72 -12.26 17.87
CA VAL A 199 -2.28 -11.54 19.07
C VAL A 199 -0.87 -10.98 18.88
N ILE A 200 0.05 -11.77 18.32
CA ILE A 200 1.43 -11.34 18.06
C ILE A 200 1.47 -10.23 17.02
N LEU A 201 0.78 -10.37 15.90
CA LEU A 201 0.77 -9.41 14.79
C LEU A 201 0.10 -8.09 15.21
N VAL A 202 -1.06 -8.15 15.85
CA VAL A 202 -1.76 -6.96 16.35
C VAL A 202 -0.94 -6.29 17.46
N GLY A 203 -0.31 -7.07 18.35
CA GLY A 203 0.58 -6.56 19.40
C GLY A 203 1.81 -5.84 18.84
N ALA A 204 2.47 -6.42 17.83
CA ALA A 204 3.62 -5.83 17.16
C ALA A 204 3.25 -4.53 16.43
N LEU A 205 2.07 -4.48 15.82
CA LEU A 205 1.55 -3.27 15.16
C LEU A 205 1.13 -2.17 16.14
N LYS A 206 0.82 -2.51 17.40
CA LYS A 206 0.56 -1.52 18.46
C LYS A 206 1.83 -0.93 19.06
N LYS A 207 2.91 -1.71 19.24
CA LYS A 207 4.18 -1.24 19.83
C LYS A 207 5.01 -0.31 18.94
N LYS A 208 4.72 -0.24 17.63
CA LYS A 208 5.45 0.60 16.65
C LYS A 208 4.79 1.97 16.38
N LEU A 209 3.80 2.36 17.18
CA LEU A 209 3.17 3.69 17.21
C LEU A 209 3.70 4.46 18.42
#